data_AF-A0A7L4XZJ6-F1
#
_entry.id   AF-A0A7L4XZJ6-F1
#
_cell.length_a   1.000
_cell.length_b   1.000
_cell.length_c   1.000
_cell.angle_alpha   90.00
_cell.angle_beta   90.00
_cell.angle_gamma   90.00
#
_symmetry.space_group_name_H-M   'P 1'
#
loop_
_entity.id
_entity.type
_entity.pdbx_description
1 polymer ?
#
loop_
_entity_poly.entity_id
_entity_poly.type
_entity_poly.pdbx_seq_one_letter_code
_entity_poly.pdbx_strand_id
1 'polypeptide(L)'
;MTEPDSTFDSTAGLLGRITAQLGNQLTLLHRDRTRRPPMSTPVSPSLSPIPNRSRSTAISPSVSEAMSPSMRPSTRPPTLIAVGHGSRDPRARATLALLLDRVRELRPGLDVRLAHIELNAPLLDDTLAGLTREGGRDAVLVPLLFGRGYHVKHDLPAAAAAAPALRTRIAAPLGPHPLLVEALADRLAEAGWTPADSASRSAAVVLAAAGSRDSESTADIRRTAALLGERLGGVPVVAAYASAATPTVPEALRALAARGRHRIAVASCFTAPGLFASRTAAHAPWIAAAPLGAHPAMARLILHRYDRSRTAPHTAHPRELASA
;
A
#
# COMPACT_ATOMS: atom_id res chain seq x y z
N MET A 1 50.56 -15.48 10.62
CA MET A 1 49.64 -14.79 11.54
C MET A 1 48.64 -14.12 10.64
N THR A 2 47.45 -14.70 10.54
CA THR A 2 46.61 -14.62 9.34
C THR A 2 45.16 -14.53 9.81
N GLU A 3 44.49 -13.44 9.42
CA GLU A 3 43.09 -13.19 9.74
C GLU A 3 42.15 -14.20 9.06
N PRO A 4 41.04 -14.61 9.69
CA PRO A 4 39.99 -15.40 9.05
C PRO A 4 38.83 -14.53 8.56
N ASP A 5 38.50 -14.65 7.27
CA ASP A 5 37.23 -14.16 6.70
C ASP A 5 36.01 -14.75 7.43
N SER A 6 34.97 -13.94 7.63
CA SER A 6 33.71 -14.36 8.28
C SER A 6 32.47 -14.01 7.47
N THR A 7 32.37 -14.59 6.27
CA THR A 7 31.17 -14.53 5.42
C THR A 7 30.09 -15.49 5.94
N PHE A 8 29.32 -15.06 6.95
CA PHE A 8 28.14 -15.80 7.42
C PHE A 8 26.88 -15.43 6.62
N ASP A 9 26.64 -16.15 5.51
CA ASP A 9 25.35 -16.13 4.79
C ASP A 9 24.25 -16.73 5.70
N SER A 10 23.17 -15.98 5.95
CA SER A 10 22.19 -16.37 6.97
C SER A 10 21.35 -17.58 6.52
N THR A 11 21.19 -18.57 7.40
CA THR A 11 20.47 -19.84 7.13
C THR A 11 19.05 -19.65 6.60
N ALA A 12 18.42 -18.50 6.88
CA ALA A 12 17.12 -18.12 6.33
C ALA A 12 17.12 -17.90 4.81
N GLY A 13 18.21 -17.36 4.24
CA GLY A 13 18.34 -17.13 2.79
C GLY A 13 18.47 -18.42 1.99
N LEU A 14 19.14 -19.43 2.54
CA LEU A 14 19.35 -20.71 1.88
C LEU A 14 18.05 -21.52 1.75
N LEU A 15 17.21 -21.52 2.79
CA LEU A 15 15.90 -22.21 2.77
C LEU A 15 14.92 -21.62 1.74
N GLY A 16 14.98 -20.30 1.50
CA GLY A 16 14.17 -19.64 0.48
C GLY A 16 14.55 -20.05 -0.96
N ARG A 17 15.84 -20.26 -1.23
CA ARG A 17 16.34 -20.72 -2.54
C ARG A 17 15.86 -22.14 -2.86
N ILE A 18 15.88 -23.04 -1.87
CA ILE A 18 15.49 -24.46 -2.04
C ILE A 18 13.97 -24.60 -2.30
N THR A 19 13.12 -23.80 -1.66
CA THR A 19 11.65 -23.88 -1.88
C THR A 19 11.22 -23.34 -3.25
N ALA A 20 11.92 -22.35 -3.81
CA ALA A 20 11.61 -21.84 -5.14
C ALA A 20 11.88 -22.86 -6.25
N GLN A 21 12.92 -23.69 -6.12
CA GLN A 21 13.34 -24.63 -7.16
C GLN A 21 12.38 -25.83 -7.32
N LEU A 22 11.68 -26.22 -6.26
CA LEU A 22 10.66 -27.29 -6.30
C LEU A 22 9.33 -26.81 -6.91
N GLY A 23 9.00 -25.51 -6.82
CA GLY A 23 7.76 -24.96 -7.38
C GLY A 23 7.69 -25.00 -8.91
N ASN A 24 8.82 -24.83 -9.59
CA ASN A 24 8.85 -24.76 -11.06
C ASN A 24 8.65 -26.11 -11.77
N GLN A 25 8.87 -27.25 -11.10
CA GLN A 25 8.74 -28.57 -11.73
C GLN A 25 7.28 -29.05 -11.90
N LEU A 26 6.33 -28.49 -11.16
CA LEU A 26 4.92 -28.91 -11.23
C LEU A 26 4.12 -28.19 -12.35
N THR A 27 4.62 -27.08 -12.89
CA THR A 27 3.91 -26.27 -13.89
C THR A 27 3.96 -26.85 -15.32
N LEU A 28 4.81 -27.86 -15.57
CA LEU A 28 5.03 -28.42 -16.91
C LEU A 28 3.98 -29.47 -17.36
N LEU A 29 2.99 -29.81 -16.53
CA LEU A 29 2.06 -30.92 -16.80
C LEU A 29 0.61 -30.52 -17.17
N HIS A 30 0.29 -29.23 -17.36
CA HIS A 30 -1.08 -28.80 -17.69
C HIS A 30 -1.13 -27.71 -18.78
N ARG A 31 -0.76 -28.07 -20.02
CA ARG A 31 -1.03 -27.21 -21.19
C ARG A 31 -1.11 -27.98 -22.50
N ASP A 32 -2.31 -28.44 -22.86
CA ASP A 32 -2.67 -28.70 -24.27
C ASP A 32 -4.19 -28.61 -24.52
N ARG A 33 -4.57 -28.40 -25.80
CA ARG A 33 -5.91 -28.38 -26.44
C ARG A 33 -6.73 -27.09 -26.22
N THR A 34 -7.30 -26.43 -27.25
CA THR A 34 -7.40 -26.74 -28.70
C THR A 34 -7.59 -25.49 -29.61
N ARG A 35 -7.49 -25.66 -30.94
CA ARG A 35 -7.50 -24.67 -32.07
C ARG A 35 -8.95 -24.46 -32.66
N ARG A 36 -9.43 -23.24 -33.03
CA ARG A 36 -9.45 -22.53 -34.37
C ARG A 36 -10.38 -23.17 -35.48
N PRO A 37 -10.82 -22.51 -36.60
CA PRO A 37 -11.23 -21.12 -36.92
C PRO A 37 -12.59 -20.99 -37.76
N PRO A 38 -12.75 -20.31 -38.94
CA PRO A 38 -13.49 -19.03 -39.10
C PRO A 38 -14.51 -18.92 -40.29
N MET A 39 -15.14 -17.73 -40.48
CA MET A 39 -15.68 -17.11 -41.73
C MET A 39 -16.21 -15.68 -41.39
N SER A 40 -16.49 -14.69 -42.26
CA SER A 40 -16.12 -14.34 -43.67
C SER A 40 -16.52 -12.85 -43.98
N THR A 41 -16.28 -12.33 -45.19
CA THR A 41 -16.68 -10.97 -45.69
C THR A 41 -17.79 -11.06 -46.78
N PRO A 42 -18.45 -9.95 -47.22
CA PRO A 42 -17.96 -9.19 -48.40
C PRO A 42 -18.36 -7.68 -48.59
N VAL A 43 -17.50 -6.95 -49.34
CA VAL A 43 -17.78 -5.95 -50.43
C VAL A 43 -18.38 -4.53 -50.19
N SER A 44 -17.80 -3.53 -50.91
CA SER A 44 -18.23 -2.12 -51.09
C SER A 44 -18.74 -1.84 -52.53
N PRO A 45 -19.35 -0.67 -52.84
CA PRO A 45 -18.65 0.33 -53.69
C PRO A 45 -18.99 1.82 -53.36
N SER A 46 -18.02 2.75 -53.36
CA SER A 46 -17.63 3.68 -54.46
C SER A 46 -18.51 4.94 -54.67
N LEU A 47 -17.91 6.14 -54.56
CA LEU A 47 -17.83 7.18 -55.61
C LEU A 47 -17.10 8.46 -55.14
N SER A 48 -16.29 9.04 -56.05
CA SER A 48 -15.60 10.35 -55.98
C SER A 48 -16.21 11.25 -57.11
N PRO A 49 -15.68 12.44 -57.55
CA PRO A 49 -14.46 13.19 -57.16
C PRO A 49 -14.47 14.77 -57.25
N ILE A 50 -13.41 15.42 -56.68
CA ILE A 50 -12.65 16.62 -57.23
C ILE A 50 -13.42 17.99 -57.37
N PRO A 51 -12.77 19.19 -57.40
CA PRO A 51 -11.35 19.61 -57.38
C PRO A 51 -10.97 20.28 -56.00
N ASN A 52 -9.99 21.18 -55.78
CA ASN A 52 -9.06 21.97 -56.64
C ASN A 52 -7.72 22.35 -55.92
N ARG A 53 -6.99 23.35 -56.44
CA ARG A 53 -5.63 23.82 -56.11
C ARG A 53 -5.65 25.24 -55.49
N SER A 54 -4.67 25.72 -54.71
CA SER A 54 -3.32 26.07 -55.23
C SER A 54 -2.31 26.55 -54.16
N ARG A 55 -1.03 26.18 -54.39
CA ARG A 55 0.25 26.92 -54.24
C ARG A 55 0.44 27.82 -52.98
N SER A 56 1.40 27.57 -52.07
CA SER A 56 2.88 27.43 -52.21
C SER A 56 3.66 28.76 -52.27
N THR A 57 4.27 29.13 -51.14
CA THR A 57 5.66 29.66 -51.08
C THR A 57 6.24 29.50 -49.66
N ALA A 58 7.55 29.31 -49.56
CA ALA A 58 8.27 29.12 -48.30
C ALA A 58 9.11 30.36 -47.95
N ILE A 59 9.16 30.77 -46.68
CA ILE A 59 10.22 31.62 -46.13
C ILE A 59 10.56 31.18 -44.70
N SER A 60 11.84 30.94 -44.46
CA SER A 60 12.52 30.85 -43.16
C SER A 60 14.04 30.99 -43.44
N PRO A 61 14.88 31.40 -42.47
CA PRO A 61 14.63 31.52 -41.04
C PRO A 61 14.90 32.92 -40.45
N SER A 62 14.47 33.15 -39.20
CA SER A 62 15.10 34.14 -38.30
C SER A 62 15.51 33.44 -37.01
N VAL A 63 16.73 33.71 -36.55
CA VAL A 63 17.33 33.03 -35.40
C VAL A 63 16.90 33.72 -34.12
N SER A 64 16.02 33.08 -33.34
CA SER A 64 15.79 33.43 -31.94
C SER A 64 15.98 32.20 -31.06
N GLU A 65 17.18 32.14 -30.49
CA GLU A 65 17.44 31.76 -29.10
C GLU A 65 16.64 30.58 -28.55
N ALA A 66 17.28 29.40 -28.56
CA ALA A 66 16.75 28.18 -27.97
C ALA A 66 16.70 28.28 -26.44
N MET A 67 15.69 28.97 -25.92
CA MET A 67 15.22 28.78 -24.54
C MET A 67 14.95 27.29 -24.34
N SER A 68 15.67 26.67 -23.40
CA SER A 68 15.46 25.28 -22.99
C SER A 68 13.96 25.03 -22.78
N PRO A 69 13.40 23.89 -23.25
CA PRO A 69 11.97 23.66 -23.19
C PRO A 69 11.50 23.68 -21.74
N SER A 70 10.89 24.82 -21.35
CA SER A 70 10.26 24.98 -20.05
C SER A 70 9.26 23.85 -19.89
N MET A 71 9.56 22.97 -18.94
CA MET A 71 8.95 21.66 -18.83
C MET A 71 7.48 21.85 -18.45
N ARG A 72 6.61 21.94 -19.45
CA ARG A 72 5.17 22.15 -19.26
C ARG A 72 4.70 21.11 -18.25
N PRO A 73 4.05 21.52 -17.14
CA PRO A 73 3.61 20.58 -16.12
C PRO A 73 2.74 19.52 -16.79
N SER A 74 3.00 18.25 -16.47
CA SER A 74 2.25 17.13 -17.01
C SER A 74 0.76 17.34 -16.76
N THR A 75 -0.03 17.43 -17.83
CA THR A 75 -1.47 17.75 -17.76
C THR A 75 -2.31 16.66 -17.10
N ARG A 76 -1.73 15.45 -16.93
CA ARG A 76 -2.31 14.33 -16.20
C ARG A 76 -1.73 14.30 -14.77
N PRO A 77 -2.56 14.07 -13.72
CA PRO A 77 -2.07 13.95 -12.35
C PRO A 77 -1.11 12.76 -12.19
N PRO A 78 -0.17 12.79 -11.23
CA PRO A 78 0.75 11.68 -10.96
C PRO A 78 0.01 10.37 -10.69
N THR A 79 0.53 9.24 -11.17
CA THR A 79 -0.06 7.92 -10.92
C THR A 79 -0.03 7.60 -9.43
N LEU A 80 -1.16 7.18 -8.86
CA LEU A 80 -1.24 6.70 -7.48
C LEU A 80 -0.87 5.21 -7.47
N ILE A 81 0.28 4.87 -6.89
CA ILE A 81 0.67 3.48 -6.65
C ILE A 81 0.41 3.18 -5.18
N ALA A 82 -0.66 2.43 -4.91
CA ALA A 82 -0.96 1.95 -3.57
C ALA A 82 -0.05 0.76 -3.26
N VAL A 83 0.82 0.90 -2.25
CA VAL A 83 1.87 -0.09 -1.96
C VAL A 83 1.48 -0.93 -0.75
N GLY A 84 1.07 -2.18 -0.98
CA GLY A 84 0.89 -3.18 0.05
C GLY A 84 2.23 -3.77 0.51
N HIS A 85 2.24 -4.40 1.69
CA HIS A 85 3.38 -5.23 2.10
C HIS A 85 3.46 -6.50 1.24
N GLY A 86 2.37 -7.28 1.22
CA GLY A 86 2.28 -8.60 0.60
C GLY A 86 1.59 -9.57 1.56
N SER A 87 1.00 -10.65 1.03
CA SER A 87 0.36 -11.69 1.84
C SER A 87 0.29 -13.04 1.12
N ARG A 88 0.39 -14.13 1.87
CA ARG A 88 0.12 -15.50 1.36
C ARG A 88 -1.37 -15.86 1.41
N ASP A 89 -2.23 -15.02 2.01
CA ASP A 89 -3.67 -15.22 2.02
C ASP A 89 -4.28 -14.71 0.69
N PRO A 90 -4.91 -15.56 -0.13
CA PRO A 90 -5.44 -15.16 -1.44
C PRO A 90 -6.55 -14.08 -1.33
N ARG A 91 -7.23 -13.99 -0.18
CA ARG A 91 -8.25 -12.96 0.07
C ARG A 91 -7.64 -11.57 0.21
N ALA A 92 -6.35 -11.46 0.53
CA ALA A 92 -5.69 -10.17 0.67
C ALA A 92 -5.70 -9.38 -0.64
N ARG A 93 -5.29 -10.01 -1.75
CA ARG A 93 -5.27 -9.37 -3.08
C ARG A 93 -6.66 -8.92 -3.53
N ALA A 94 -7.69 -9.75 -3.30
CA ALA A 94 -9.08 -9.39 -3.60
C ALA A 94 -9.56 -8.21 -2.74
N THR A 95 -9.21 -8.18 -1.46
CA THR A 95 -9.55 -7.08 -0.54
C THR A 95 -8.91 -5.76 -0.96
N LEU A 96 -7.63 -5.80 -1.38
CA LEU A 96 -6.93 -4.61 -1.86
C LEU A 96 -7.47 -4.14 -3.23
N ALA A 97 -7.88 -5.05 -4.11
CA ALA A 97 -8.55 -4.68 -5.36
C ALA A 97 -9.85 -3.88 -5.08
N LEU A 98 -10.74 -4.38 -4.22
CA LEU A 98 -11.97 -3.69 -3.82
C LEU A 98 -11.72 -2.34 -3.14
N LEU A 99 -10.62 -2.21 -2.38
CA LEU A 99 -10.22 -0.93 -1.78
C LEU A 99 -9.79 0.07 -2.87
N LEU A 100 -9.04 -0.37 -3.88
CA LEU A 100 -8.60 0.48 -4.99
C LEU A 100 -9.75 0.83 -5.95
N ASP A 101 -10.74 -0.05 -6.11
CA ASP A 101 -11.95 0.26 -6.89
C ASP A 101 -12.72 1.42 -6.23
N ARG A 102 -12.88 1.41 -4.90
CA ARG A 102 -13.42 2.57 -4.16
C ARG A 102 -12.58 3.83 -4.27
N VAL A 103 -11.25 3.72 -4.39
CA VAL A 103 -10.38 4.88 -4.67
C VAL A 103 -10.62 5.45 -6.07
N ARG A 104 -10.86 4.58 -7.07
CA ARG A 104 -11.22 4.97 -8.46
C ARG A 104 -12.61 5.59 -8.55
N GLU A 105 -13.60 5.03 -7.84
CA GLU A 105 -14.96 5.58 -7.73
C GLU A 105 -14.93 7.00 -7.16
N LEU A 106 -14.14 7.24 -6.10
CA LEU A 106 -13.98 8.56 -5.49
C LEU A 106 -13.15 9.54 -6.33
N ARG A 107 -12.34 9.06 -7.29
CA ARG A 107 -11.52 9.88 -8.20
C ARG A 107 -11.50 9.33 -9.64
N PRO A 108 -12.60 9.51 -10.39
CA PRO A 108 -12.65 9.15 -11.80
C PRO A 108 -11.50 9.79 -12.59
N GLY A 109 -10.86 9.00 -13.46
CA GLY A 109 -9.74 9.45 -14.29
C GLY A 109 -8.36 9.49 -13.62
N LEU A 110 -8.24 9.17 -12.32
CA LEU A 110 -6.94 8.94 -11.69
C LEU A 110 -6.39 7.55 -12.07
N ASP A 111 -5.14 7.49 -12.55
CA ASP A 111 -4.43 6.20 -12.68
C ASP A 111 -4.08 5.69 -11.27
N VAL A 112 -4.68 4.56 -10.89
CA VAL A 112 -4.54 3.91 -9.58
C VAL A 112 -4.05 2.49 -9.80
N ARG A 113 -2.84 2.20 -9.31
CA ARG A 113 -2.17 0.90 -9.43
C ARG A 113 -1.94 0.27 -8.06
N LEU A 114 -1.96 -1.06 -8.01
CA LEU A 114 -1.52 -1.83 -6.85
C LEU A 114 -0.07 -2.26 -7.08
N ALA A 115 0.76 -2.17 -6.05
CA ALA A 115 2.07 -2.79 -5.98
C ALA A 115 2.27 -3.43 -4.61
N HIS A 116 3.23 -4.34 -4.49
CA HIS A 116 3.64 -4.92 -3.21
C HIS A 116 5.14 -4.76 -3.00
N ILE A 117 5.54 -4.63 -1.73
CA ILE A 117 6.95 -4.68 -1.34
C ILE A 117 7.50 -6.09 -1.58
N GLU A 118 6.73 -7.12 -1.23
CA GLU A 118 7.12 -8.52 -1.38
C GLU A 118 5.91 -9.47 -1.58
N LEU A 119 6.19 -10.77 -1.70
CA LEU A 119 5.24 -11.91 -1.74
C LEU A 119 4.22 -11.97 -2.89
N ASN A 120 3.81 -10.86 -3.48
CA ASN A 120 2.74 -10.82 -4.48
C ASN A 120 3.10 -9.95 -5.69
N ALA A 121 2.81 -10.46 -6.89
CA ALA A 121 2.88 -9.65 -8.10
C ALA A 121 1.68 -8.66 -8.20
N PRO A 122 1.89 -7.48 -8.81
CA PRO A 122 3.18 -6.94 -9.23
C PRO A 122 3.99 -6.44 -8.03
N LEU A 123 5.31 -6.58 -8.11
CA LEU A 123 6.22 -5.95 -7.15
C LEU A 123 6.33 -4.44 -7.44
N LEU A 124 6.81 -3.68 -6.46
CA LEU A 124 6.98 -2.24 -6.59
C LEU A 124 7.94 -1.87 -7.73
N ASP A 125 9.09 -2.55 -7.81
CA ASP A 125 10.12 -2.30 -8.82
C ASP A 125 9.57 -2.59 -10.24
N ASP A 126 8.88 -3.71 -10.41
CA ASP A 126 8.19 -4.05 -11.67
C ASP A 126 7.16 -2.99 -12.07
N THR A 127 6.43 -2.45 -11.08
CA THR A 127 5.38 -1.44 -11.30
C THR A 127 5.99 -0.09 -11.73
N LEU A 128 7.10 0.31 -11.11
CA LEU A 128 7.85 1.53 -11.45
C LEU A 128 8.54 1.40 -12.82
N ALA A 129 9.18 0.26 -13.09
CA ALA A 129 9.75 -0.03 -14.41
C ALA A 129 8.67 -0.07 -15.50
N GLY A 130 7.50 -0.67 -15.21
CA GLY A 130 6.34 -0.68 -16.10
C GLY A 130 5.83 0.72 -16.43
N LEU A 131 5.57 1.53 -15.40
CA LEU A 131 5.13 2.93 -15.57
C LEU A 131 6.15 3.76 -16.38
N THR A 132 7.46 3.51 -16.20
CA THR A 132 8.51 4.15 -16.99
C THR A 132 8.42 3.78 -18.48
N ARG A 133 8.30 2.49 -18.81
CA ARG A 133 8.15 1.99 -20.18
C ARG A 133 6.89 2.52 -20.88
N GLU A 134 5.82 2.71 -20.12
CA GLU A 134 4.54 3.27 -20.60
C GLU A 134 4.59 4.79 -20.86
N GLY A 135 5.75 5.44 -20.66
CA GLY A 135 5.90 6.88 -20.84
C GLY A 135 5.45 7.72 -19.63
N GLY A 136 5.23 7.08 -18.48
CA GLY A 136 4.99 7.77 -17.21
C GLY A 136 6.13 8.71 -16.83
N ARG A 137 5.82 9.69 -15.97
CA ARG A 137 6.75 10.77 -15.56
C ARG A 137 6.68 11.13 -14.08
N ASP A 138 5.54 10.93 -13.44
CA ASP A 138 5.27 11.33 -12.06
C ASP A 138 4.47 10.24 -11.35
N ALA A 139 4.91 9.85 -10.15
CA ALA A 139 4.29 8.80 -9.35
C ALA A 139 4.18 9.21 -7.88
N VAL A 140 3.13 8.76 -7.21
CA VAL A 140 2.95 8.88 -5.77
C VAL A 140 2.77 7.50 -5.17
N LEU A 141 3.74 7.07 -4.37
CA LEU A 141 3.65 5.85 -3.57
C LEU A 141 2.81 6.14 -2.33
N VAL A 142 1.67 5.48 -2.19
CA VAL A 142 0.83 5.53 -0.98
C VAL A 142 1.02 4.23 -0.19
N PRO A 143 1.85 4.20 0.87
CA PRO A 143 2.02 3.01 1.68
C PRO A 143 0.71 2.61 2.38
N LEU A 144 0.25 1.38 2.12
CA LEU A 144 -0.86 0.74 2.79
C LEU A 144 -0.44 0.15 4.15
N LEU A 145 0.31 0.96 4.92
CA LEU A 145 0.97 0.63 6.18
C LEU A 145 0.53 1.63 7.27
N PHE A 146 0.56 1.23 8.54
CA PHE A 146 -0.08 1.99 9.63
C PHE A 146 0.84 2.84 10.51
N GLY A 147 2.15 2.82 10.25
CA GLY A 147 3.14 3.64 10.98
C GLY A 147 4.46 3.70 10.24
N ARG A 148 5.35 4.59 10.69
CA ARG A 148 6.70 4.81 10.12
C ARG A 148 7.67 3.69 10.52
N GLY A 149 7.46 2.50 9.95
CA GLY A 149 8.37 1.36 10.08
C GLY A 149 9.45 1.31 8.99
N TYR A 150 10.31 0.29 9.08
CA TYR A 150 11.42 0.04 8.15
C TYR A 150 11.05 0.24 6.67
N HIS A 151 9.97 -0.39 6.19
CA HIS A 151 9.52 -0.27 4.81
C HIS A 151 9.30 1.19 4.33
N VAL A 152 8.75 2.04 5.20
CA VAL A 152 8.49 3.46 4.87
C VAL A 152 9.80 4.26 4.81
N LYS A 153 10.81 3.86 5.61
CA LYS A 153 12.06 4.58 5.81
C LYS A 153 13.21 4.08 4.92
N HIS A 154 13.12 2.86 4.38
CA HIS A 154 14.19 2.22 3.61
C HIS A 154 13.69 1.66 2.27
N ASP A 155 12.74 0.72 2.26
CA ASP A 155 12.35 0.01 1.02
C ASP A 155 11.67 0.92 -0.01
N LEU A 156 10.72 1.77 0.41
CA LEU A 156 10.06 2.69 -0.52
C LEU A 156 11.02 3.77 -1.06
N PRO A 157 11.89 4.41 -0.24
CA PRO A 157 12.96 5.26 -0.75
C PRO A 157 13.94 4.56 -1.70
N ALA A 158 14.34 3.32 -1.41
CA ALA A 158 15.25 2.55 -2.25
C ALA A 158 14.64 2.23 -3.62
N ALA A 159 13.40 1.72 -3.66
CA ALA A 159 12.67 1.46 -4.90
C ALA A 159 12.44 2.74 -5.72
N ALA A 160 12.13 3.86 -5.05
CA ALA A 160 11.99 5.16 -5.71
C ALA A 160 13.32 5.66 -6.31
N ALA A 161 14.45 5.47 -5.61
CA ALA A 161 15.77 5.84 -6.09
C ALA A 161 16.27 4.95 -7.24
N ALA A 162 15.87 3.66 -7.25
CA ALA A 162 16.15 2.72 -8.35
C ALA A 162 15.38 3.03 -9.64
N ALA A 163 14.36 3.90 -9.59
CA ALA A 163 13.56 4.33 -10.73
C ALA A 163 13.72 5.84 -11.07
N PRO A 164 14.96 6.33 -11.34
CA PRO A 164 15.24 7.78 -11.46
C PRO A 164 14.57 8.47 -12.66
N ALA A 165 14.03 7.69 -13.61
CA ALA A 165 13.23 8.22 -14.73
C ALA A 165 11.83 8.71 -14.30
N LEU A 166 11.38 8.37 -13.10
CA LEU A 166 10.11 8.81 -12.52
C LEU A 166 10.34 9.83 -11.42
N ARG A 167 9.61 10.95 -11.46
CA ARG A 167 9.49 11.89 -10.34
C ARG A 167 8.57 11.29 -9.28
N THR A 168 9.16 10.42 -8.45
CA THR A 168 8.46 9.67 -7.42
C THR A 168 8.36 10.47 -6.12
N ARG A 169 7.18 10.45 -5.50
CA ARG A 169 6.90 11.01 -4.16
C ARG A 169 6.37 9.90 -3.26
N ILE A 170 6.79 9.87 -2.01
CA ILE A 170 6.29 8.91 -1.02
C ILE A 170 5.33 9.66 -0.09
N ALA A 171 4.10 9.19 0.03
CA ALA A 171 3.13 9.73 0.97
C ALA A 171 3.32 9.15 2.38
N ALA A 172 2.85 9.87 3.40
CA ALA A 172 2.87 9.36 4.77
C ALA A 172 2.01 8.08 4.92
N PRO A 173 2.37 7.16 5.84
CA PRO A 173 1.58 5.96 6.15
C PRO A 173 0.15 6.30 6.57
N LEU A 174 -0.76 5.33 6.47
CA LEU A 174 -2.18 5.51 6.77
C LEU A 174 -2.41 6.02 8.20
N GLY A 175 -1.75 5.40 9.19
CA GLY A 175 -1.82 5.82 10.59
C GLY A 175 -0.69 6.78 10.99
N PRO A 176 -0.88 7.59 12.06
CA PRO A 176 -2.15 7.85 12.74
C PRO A 176 -3.01 8.86 11.96
N HIS A 177 -4.34 8.69 11.93
CA HIS A 177 -5.26 9.60 11.25
C HIS A 177 -6.74 9.42 11.71
N PRO A 178 -7.57 10.49 11.78
CA PRO A 178 -8.99 10.38 12.11
C PRO A 178 -9.79 9.40 11.22
N LEU A 179 -9.56 9.39 9.90
CA LEU A 179 -10.20 8.42 8.98
C LEU A 179 -9.83 6.95 9.24
N LEU A 180 -8.65 6.68 9.80
CA LEU A 180 -8.26 5.33 10.23
C LEU A 180 -9.03 4.94 11.49
N VAL A 181 -9.18 5.89 12.42
CA VAL A 181 -9.93 5.72 13.67
C VAL A 181 -11.43 5.55 13.41
N GLU A 182 -11.99 6.26 12.42
CA GLU A 182 -13.35 6.05 11.90
C GLU A 182 -13.52 4.60 11.44
N ALA A 183 -12.67 4.11 10.53
CA ALA A 183 -12.71 2.74 10.06
C ALA A 183 -12.52 1.69 11.17
N LEU A 184 -11.68 1.95 12.17
CA LEU A 184 -11.50 1.06 13.32
C LEU A 184 -12.75 1.01 14.22
N ALA A 185 -13.40 2.15 14.46
CA ALA A 185 -14.62 2.23 15.25
C ALA A 185 -15.81 1.55 14.52
N ASP A 186 -15.94 1.77 13.22
CA ASP A 186 -17.00 1.14 12.41
C ASP A 186 -16.81 -0.38 12.33
N ARG A 187 -15.57 -0.87 12.16
CA ARG A 187 -15.26 -2.31 12.19
C ARG A 187 -15.49 -2.96 13.57
N LEU A 188 -15.38 -2.20 14.66
CA LEU A 188 -15.78 -2.66 16.00
C LEU A 188 -17.31 -2.71 16.12
N ALA A 189 -18.03 -1.70 15.62
CA ALA A 189 -19.50 -1.68 15.63
C ALA A 189 -20.11 -2.82 14.79
N GLU A 190 -19.56 -3.07 13.59
CA GLU A 190 -19.89 -4.23 12.75
C GLU A 190 -19.69 -5.57 13.48
N ALA A 191 -18.70 -5.65 14.38
CA ALA A 191 -18.41 -6.83 15.19
C ALA A 191 -19.24 -6.91 16.50
N GLY A 192 -20.16 -5.97 16.74
CA GLY A 192 -21.06 -5.97 17.89
C GLY A 192 -20.68 -5.04 19.04
N TRP A 193 -19.73 -4.10 18.85
CA TRP A 193 -19.47 -3.04 19.83
C TRP A 193 -20.64 -2.04 19.87
N THR A 194 -21.14 -1.72 21.06
CA THR A 194 -22.29 -0.80 21.23
C THR A 194 -21.93 0.45 22.04
N PRO A 195 -22.74 1.53 21.98
CA PRO A 195 -22.59 2.68 22.88
C PRO A 195 -22.65 2.31 24.38
N ALA A 196 -23.34 1.23 24.75
CA ALA A 196 -23.39 0.74 26.13
C ALA A 196 -22.05 0.16 26.59
N ASP A 197 -21.26 -0.41 25.68
CA ASP A 197 -19.90 -0.87 25.98
C ASP A 197 -18.96 0.31 26.23
N SER A 198 -19.11 1.39 25.47
CA SER A 198 -18.36 2.65 25.71
C SER A 198 -18.61 3.25 27.10
N ALA A 199 -19.81 3.11 27.65
CA ALA A 199 -20.13 3.53 29.02
C ALA A 199 -19.66 2.54 30.11
N SER A 200 -19.25 1.31 29.74
CA SER A 200 -18.97 0.25 30.69
C SER A 200 -17.56 0.34 31.28
N ARG A 201 -17.45 0.39 32.61
CA ARG A 201 -16.15 0.32 33.32
C ARG A 201 -15.45 -1.03 33.17
N SER A 202 -16.14 -2.06 32.67
CA SER A 202 -15.56 -3.40 32.41
C SER A 202 -15.09 -3.57 30.96
N ALA A 203 -15.36 -2.60 30.06
CA ALA A 203 -14.99 -2.69 28.66
C ALA A 203 -13.59 -2.13 28.37
N ALA A 204 -12.93 -2.68 27.35
CA ALA A 204 -11.66 -2.21 26.81
C ALA A 204 -11.46 -2.73 25.38
N VAL A 205 -10.45 -2.19 24.68
CA VAL A 205 -10.07 -2.66 23.34
C VAL A 205 -8.56 -2.94 23.29
N VAL A 206 -8.17 -4.01 22.60
CA VAL A 206 -6.80 -4.21 22.14
C VAL A 206 -6.72 -3.84 20.66
N LEU A 207 -5.93 -2.81 20.31
CA LEU A 207 -5.62 -2.48 18.93
C LEU A 207 -4.48 -3.37 18.45
N ALA A 208 -4.82 -4.45 17.77
CA ALA A 208 -3.87 -5.43 17.25
C ALA A 208 -3.27 -4.95 15.92
N ALA A 209 -1.93 -4.92 15.85
CA ALA A 209 -1.17 -4.59 14.64
C ALA A 209 -0.06 -5.63 14.37
N ALA A 210 0.56 -5.58 13.19
CA ALA A 210 1.66 -6.49 12.85
C ALA A 210 2.87 -6.35 13.82
N GLY A 211 3.17 -5.12 14.21
CA GLY A 211 4.34 -4.74 15.01
C GLY A 211 5.58 -4.45 14.17
N SER A 212 6.58 -3.83 14.80
CA SER A 212 7.82 -3.40 14.15
C SER A 212 8.90 -3.15 15.21
N ARG A 213 10.16 -3.38 14.85
CA ARG A 213 11.32 -2.99 15.68
C ARG A 213 11.57 -1.48 15.68
N ASP A 214 10.97 -0.72 14.76
CA ASP A 214 11.06 0.74 14.74
C ASP A 214 10.17 1.37 15.81
N SER A 215 10.76 2.21 16.66
CA SER A 215 10.06 2.89 17.76
C SER A 215 9.07 3.96 17.28
N GLU A 216 9.27 4.57 16.10
CA GLU A 216 8.30 5.49 15.49
C GLU A 216 7.03 4.74 15.06
N SER A 217 7.18 3.55 14.48
CA SER A 217 6.04 2.71 14.11
C SER A 217 5.20 2.32 15.33
N THR A 218 5.82 1.89 16.43
CA THR A 218 5.09 1.59 17.67
C THR A 218 4.53 2.84 18.36
N ALA A 219 5.12 4.02 18.16
CA ALA A 219 4.55 5.29 18.61
C ALA A 219 3.31 5.69 17.78
N ASP A 220 3.34 5.49 16.46
CA ASP A 220 2.21 5.77 15.56
C ASP A 220 1.00 4.85 15.85
N ILE A 221 1.24 3.56 16.14
CA ILE A 221 0.16 2.64 16.57
C ILE A 221 -0.37 3.02 17.97
N ARG A 222 0.50 3.38 18.93
CA ARG A 222 0.05 3.88 20.24
C ARG A 222 -0.78 5.16 20.14
N ARG A 223 -0.41 6.11 19.26
CA ARG A 223 -1.24 7.30 18.99
C ARG A 223 -2.57 6.93 18.34
N THR A 224 -2.58 5.96 17.42
CA THR A 224 -3.83 5.45 16.82
C THR A 224 -4.75 4.80 17.89
N ALA A 225 -4.18 4.07 18.85
CA ALA A 225 -4.93 3.52 19.97
C ALA A 225 -5.53 4.63 20.87
N ALA A 226 -4.75 5.65 21.22
CA ALA A 226 -5.25 6.79 22.01
C ALA A 226 -6.44 7.50 21.33
N LEU A 227 -6.31 7.84 20.05
CA LEU A 227 -7.38 8.46 19.26
C LEU A 227 -8.63 7.56 19.15
N LEU A 228 -8.45 6.23 19.07
CA LEU A 228 -9.58 5.28 19.11
C LEU A 228 -10.26 5.26 20.49
N GLY A 229 -9.49 5.37 21.59
CA GLY A 229 -10.06 5.48 22.93
C GLY A 229 -10.88 6.74 23.11
N GLU A 230 -10.38 7.88 22.64
CA GLU A 230 -11.12 9.15 22.57
C GLU A 230 -12.42 8.99 21.75
N ARG A 231 -12.32 8.43 20.53
CA ARG A 231 -13.48 8.20 19.64
C ARG A 231 -14.55 7.27 20.23
N LEU A 232 -14.15 6.34 21.10
CA LEU A 232 -15.01 5.40 21.81
C LEU A 232 -15.47 5.92 23.19
N GLY A 233 -15.24 7.19 23.53
CA GLY A 233 -15.74 7.81 24.77
C GLY A 233 -14.84 7.67 25.99
N GLY A 234 -13.51 7.56 25.80
CA GLY A 234 -12.53 7.40 26.89
C GLY A 234 -12.26 5.94 27.27
N VAL A 235 -12.68 4.99 26.44
CA VAL A 235 -12.44 3.55 26.64
C VAL A 235 -10.93 3.26 26.59
N PRO A 236 -10.37 2.44 27.51
CA PRO A 236 -8.97 2.03 27.42
C PRO A 236 -8.71 1.22 26.15
N VAL A 237 -7.87 1.76 25.26
CA VAL A 237 -7.39 1.05 24.06
C VAL A 237 -5.89 0.82 24.21
N VAL A 238 -5.47 -0.44 24.17
CA VAL A 238 -4.06 -0.84 24.28
C VAL A 238 -3.54 -1.29 22.93
N ALA A 239 -2.50 -0.63 22.42
CA ALA A 239 -1.76 -1.11 21.26
C ALA A 239 -1.03 -2.42 21.60
N ALA A 240 -1.23 -3.45 20.79
CA ALA A 240 -0.56 -4.74 20.94
C ALA A 240 -0.21 -5.35 19.58
N TYR A 241 0.75 -6.27 19.58
CA TYR A 241 1.45 -6.66 18.36
C TYR A 241 1.42 -8.17 18.12
N ALA A 242 1.37 -8.55 16.84
CA ALA A 242 1.46 -9.94 16.39
C ALA A 242 2.92 -10.44 16.32
N SER A 243 3.88 -9.52 16.20
CA SER A 243 5.31 -9.79 16.05
C SER A 243 6.15 -8.56 16.42
N ALA A 244 7.48 -8.72 16.53
CA ALA A 244 8.51 -7.67 16.51
C ALA A 244 8.47 -6.55 17.59
N ALA A 245 7.39 -6.42 18.37
CA ALA A 245 7.20 -5.44 19.42
C ALA A 245 6.33 -6.02 20.56
N THR A 246 6.34 -5.35 21.72
CA THR A 246 5.55 -5.71 22.90
C THR A 246 4.64 -4.54 23.34
N PRO A 247 3.52 -4.80 24.02
CA PRO A 247 3.00 -6.11 24.41
C PRO A 247 2.44 -6.91 23.22
N THR A 248 2.50 -8.22 23.32
CA THR A 248 1.72 -9.13 22.46
C THR A 248 0.23 -9.03 22.80
N VAL A 249 -0.65 -9.48 21.90
CA VAL A 249 -2.10 -9.46 22.16
C VAL A 249 -2.48 -10.22 23.45
N PRO A 250 -1.97 -11.45 23.73
CA PRO A 250 -2.24 -12.13 25.00
C PRO A 250 -1.74 -11.39 26.24
N GLU A 251 -0.62 -10.66 26.17
CA GLU A 251 -0.12 -9.85 27.29
C GLU A 251 -1.01 -8.63 27.55
N ALA A 252 -1.43 -7.92 26.49
CA ALA A 252 -2.35 -6.80 26.60
C ALA A 252 -3.71 -7.23 27.18
N LEU A 253 -4.23 -8.38 26.75
CA LEU A 253 -5.46 -8.97 27.30
C LEU A 253 -5.33 -9.29 28.79
N ARG A 254 -4.23 -9.95 29.21
CA ARG A 254 -3.96 -10.22 30.64
C ARG A 254 -3.83 -8.94 31.47
N ALA A 255 -3.11 -7.94 30.97
CA ALA A 255 -2.93 -6.66 31.65
C ALA A 255 -4.24 -5.86 31.79
N LEU A 256 -5.15 -5.95 30.80
CA LEU A 256 -6.48 -5.37 30.88
C LEU A 256 -7.38 -6.13 31.86
N ALA A 257 -7.36 -7.47 31.84
CA ALA A 257 -8.10 -8.30 32.78
C ALA A 257 -7.69 -8.07 34.23
N ALA A 258 -6.39 -7.93 34.50
CA ALA A 258 -5.85 -7.57 35.82
C ALA A 258 -6.28 -6.16 36.30
N ARG A 259 -6.78 -5.31 35.39
CA ARG A 259 -7.34 -3.97 35.68
C ARG A 259 -8.88 -3.97 35.71
N GLY A 260 -9.50 -5.15 35.89
CA GLY A 260 -10.96 -5.31 35.96
C GLY A 260 -11.69 -5.18 34.62
N ARG A 261 -10.98 -5.28 33.48
CA ARG A 261 -11.59 -5.20 32.15
C ARG A 261 -11.85 -6.60 31.61
N HIS A 262 -13.11 -7.00 31.58
CA HIS A 262 -13.53 -8.36 31.23
C HIS A 262 -14.31 -8.42 29.91
N ARG A 263 -14.82 -7.29 29.39
CA ARG A 263 -15.38 -7.17 28.02
C ARG A 263 -14.33 -6.57 27.11
N ILE A 264 -13.33 -7.36 26.71
CA ILE A 264 -12.23 -6.86 25.87
C ILE A 264 -12.46 -7.24 24.40
N ALA A 265 -12.60 -6.23 23.54
CA ALA A 265 -12.65 -6.40 22.09
C ALA A 265 -11.24 -6.37 21.48
N VAL A 266 -11.04 -7.03 20.32
CA VAL A 266 -9.82 -6.90 19.52
C VAL A 266 -10.12 -6.12 18.24
N ALA A 267 -9.52 -4.93 18.10
CA ALA A 267 -9.60 -4.12 16.88
C ALA A 267 -8.45 -4.48 15.93
N SER A 268 -8.77 -4.74 14.66
CA SER A 268 -7.84 -5.30 13.67
C SER A 268 -7.20 -4.20 12.80
N CYS A 269 -6.01 -3.73 13.20
CA CYS A 269 -5.23 -2.72 12.47
C CYS A 269 -4.43 -3.37 11.32
N PHE A 270 -5.16 -3.98 10.39
CA PHE A 270 -4.64 -4.66 9.20
C PHE A 270 -5.45 -4.23 7.98
N THR A 271 -4.80 -4.04 6.82
CA THR A 271 -5.49 -3.62 5.58
C THR A 271 -6.30 -4.72 4.94
N ALA A 272 -5.97 -5.99 5.19
CA ALA A 272 -6.66 -7.13 4.61
C ALA A 272 -6.52 -8.40 5.48
N PRO A 273 -7.29 -9.47 5.22
CA PRO A 273 -7.09 -10.77 5.85
C PRO A 273 -5.68 -11.34 5.63
N GLY A 274 -5.19 -12.07 6.63
CA GLY A 274 -3.86 -12.69 6.60
C GLY A 274 -3.47 -13.27 7.94
N LEU A 275 -2.27 -13.87 8.00
CA LEU A 275 -1.80 -14.64 9.16
C LEU A 275 -1.86 -13.86 10.48
N PHE A 276 -1.38 -12.61 10.50
CA PHE A 276 -1.38 -11.79 11.72
C PHE A 276 -2.80 -11.42 12.14
N ALA A 277 -3.65 -10.95 11.23
CA ALA A 277 -5.05 -10.64 11.53
C ALA A 277 -5.79 -11.85 12.13
N SER A 278 -5.66 -13.02 11.52
CA SER A 278 -6.28 -14.26 12.00
C SER A 278 -5.75 -14.67 13.39
N ARG A 279 -4.43 -14.62 13.60
CA ARG A 279 -3.81 -14.96 14.90
C ARG A 279 -4.23 -14.01 16.01
N THR A 280 -4.27 -12.70 15.74
CA THR A 280 -4.67 -11.73 16.76
C THR A 280 -6.15 -11.79 17.07
N ALA A 281 -7.01 -12.03 16.07
CA ALA A 281 -8.44 -12.24 16.26
C ALA A 281 -8.75 -13.50 17.09
N ALA A 282 -7.98 -14.59 16.89
CA ALA A 282 -8.14 -15.84 17.63
C ALA A 282 -7.86 -15.74 19.14
N HIS A 283 -7.28 -14.62 19.61
CA HIS A 283 -7.10 -14.34 21.04
C HIS A 283 -8.25 -13.53 21.66
N ALA A 284 -9.22 -13.06 20.88
CA ALA A 284 -10.30 -12.21 21.40
C ALA A 284 -11.19 -12.97 22.40
N PRO A 285 -11.34 -12.47 23.65
CA PRO A 285 -12.19 -13.13 24.65
C PRO A 285 -13.69 -12.80 24.48
N TRP A 286 -14.03 -11.89 23.56
CA TRP A 286 -15.41 -11.46 23.31
C TRP A 286 -15.66 -11.23 21.80
N ILE A 287 -15.32 -10.06 21.27
CA ILE A 287 -15.49 -9.73 19.84
C ILE A 287 -14.15 -9.40 19.18
N ALA A 288 -14.00 -9.79 17.91
CA ALA A 288 -12.88 -9.44 17.06
C ALA A 288 -13.39 -8.68 15.83
N ALA A 289 -12.94 -7.44 15.66
CA ALA A 289 -13.23 -6.66 14.47
C ALA A 289 -12.55 -7.27 13.24
N ALA A 290 -13.22 -7.25 12.09
CA ALA A 290 -12.60 -7.62 10.82
C ALA A 290 -11.48 -6.63 10.46
N PRO A 291 -10.47 -7.04 9.66
CA PRO A 291 -9.51 -6.11 9.04
C PRO A 291 -10.23 -4.97 8.32
N LEU A 292 -9.56 -3.81 8.27
CA LEU A 292 -10.10 -2.55 7.74
C LEU A 292 -10.60 -2.69 6.30
N GLY A 293 -9.91 -3.52 5.50
CA GLY A 293 -10.35 -3.91 4.16
C GLY A 293 -10.63 -2.71 3.25
N ALA A 294 -11.70 -2.83 2.48
CA ALA A 294 -12.17 -1.80 1.58
C ALA A 294 -13.05 -0.72 2.25
N HIS A 295 -12.94 -0.48 3.57
CA HIS A 295 -13.82 0.48 4.27
C HIS A 295 -13.80 1.88 3.60
N PRO A 296 -14.93 2.58 3.42
CA PRO A 296 -14.96 3.86 2.70
C PRO A 296 -14.01 4.94 3.26
N ALA A 297 -13.78 4.96 4.57
CA ALA A 297 -12.80 5.86 5.18
C ALA A 297 -11.34 5.55 4.79
N MET A 298 -11.02 4.28 4.48
CA MET A 298 -9.69 3.88 3.98
C MET A 298 -9.43 4.41 2.57
N ALA A 299 -10.43 4.38 1.69
CA ALA A 299 -10.33 4.96 0.35
C ALA A 299 -10.16 6.48 0.41
N ARG A 300 -10.94 7.18 1.26
CA ARG A 300 -10.74 8.62 1.54
C ARG A 300 -9.36 8.92 2.14
N LEU A 301 -8.83 8.05 3.00
CA LEU A 301 -7.51 8.21 3.60
C LEU A 301 -6.37 8.05 2.58
N ILE A 302 -6.45 7.06 1.69
CA ILE A 302 -5.49 6.88 0.59
C ILE A 302 -5.43 8.14 -0.27
N LEU A 303 -6.59 8.70 -0.63
CA LEU A 303 -6.69 9.94 -1.40
C LEU A 303 -6.16 11.16 -0.64
N HIS A 304 -6.46 11.28 0.66
CA HIS A 304 -5.89 12.32 1.50
C HIS A 304 -4.35 12.26 1.54
N ARG A 305 -3.76 11.07 1.71
CA ARG A 305 -2.30 10.88 1.68
C ARG A 305 -1.71 11.24 0.32
N TYR A 306 -2.37 10.83 -0.77
CA TYR A 306 -2.00 11.18 -2.14
C TYR A 306 -2.01 12.69 -2.42
N ASP A 307 -3.12 13.40 -2.11
CA ASP A 307 -3.20 14.83 -2.39
C ASP A 307 -2.25 15.64 -1.50
N ARG A 308 -2.06 15.25 -0.23
CA ARG A 308 -1.06 15.89 0.66
C ARG A 308 0.35 15.78 0.11
N SER A 309 0.78 14.61 -0.40
CA SER A 309 2.13 14.45 -0.96
C SER A 309 2.37 15.27 -2.23
N ARG A 310 1.31 15.54 -3.01
CA ARG A 310 1.38 16.43 -4.19
C ARG A 310 1.60 17.88 -3.81
N THR A 311 0.98 18.34 -2.71
CA THR A 311 1.12 19.71 -2.21
C THR A 311 2.39 19.97 -1.40
N ALA A 312 3.07 18.92 -0.93
CA ALA A 312 4.31 19.08 -0.17
C ALA A 312 5.46 19.59 -1.06
N PRO A 313 6.37 20.45 -0.53
CA PRO A 313 7.63 20.74 -1.20
C PRO A 313 8.38 19.45 -1.53
N HIS A 314 9.06 19.41 -2.68
CA HIS A 314 9.89 18.26 -3.01
C HIS A 314 11.16 18.32 -2.17
N THR A 315 11.21 17.55 -1.09
CA THR A 315 12.45 17.33 -0.33
C THR A 315 13.39 16.49 -1.18
N ALA A 316 14.26 17.16 -1.93
CA ALA A 316 15.40 16.51 -2.54
C ALA A 316 16.25 15.90 -1.42
N HIS A 317 16.49 14.59 -1.47
CA HIS A 317 17.51 13.99 -0.62
C HIS A 317 18.87 14.60 -0.99
N PRO A 318 19.70 15.01 -0.02
CA PRO A 318 21.06 15.40 -0.30
C PRO A 318 21.75 14.28 -1.07
N ARG A 319 22.32 14.60 -2.24
CA ARG A 319 23.29 13.71 -2.86
C ARG A 319 24.49 13.70 -1.91
N GLU A 320 24.73 12.56 -1.27
CA GLU A 320 26.00 12.31 -0.59
C GLU A 320 27.09 12.43 -1.65
N LEU A 321 27.88 13.50 -1.56
CA LEU A 321 29.07 13.67 -2.38
C LEU A 321 30.09 12.66 -1.86
N ALA A 322 30.24 11.56 -2.59
CA ALA A 322 31.36 10.66 -2.36
C ALA A 322 32.66 11.43 -2.60
N SER A 323 33.35 11.78 -1.51
CA SER A 323 34.73 12.24 -1.57
C SER A 323 35.61 11.10 -2.10
N ALA A 324 36.50 11.45 -3.03
CA ALA A 324 37.48 10.56 -3.63
C ALA A 324 38.63 10.22 -2.67
#